data_AF-A0A1F7PTZ7-F1
#
_entry.id   AF-A0A1F7PTZ7-F1
#
_cell.length_a   1.000
_cell.length_b   1.000
_cell.length_c   1.000
_cell.angle_alpha   90.00
_cell.angle_beta   90.00
_cell.angle_gamma   90.00
#
_symmetry.space_group_name_H-M   'P 1'
#
loop_
_entity.id
_entity.type
_entity.pdbx_description
1 polymer ?
#
loop_
_entity_poly.entity_id
_entity_poly.type
_entity_poly.pdbx_seq_one_letter_code
_entity_poly.pdbx_strand_id
1 'polypeptide(L)'
;MAPHTPHFEAAARRVPPLAEARVMRAYAGVRDLTPDYHGILSEAPGLAGFYVACGFSGHGFMHAPAIGLLMAELILDGRARSMDVAPMALGRFACGGGAVEANIF
;
A
#
# COMPACT_ATOMS: atom_id res chain seq x y z
N MET A 1 -8.09 17.03 -27.96
CA MET A 1 -7.55 15.73 -28.41
C MET A 1 -7.08 15.02 -27.15
N ALA A 2 -7.82 13.99 -26.69
CA ALA A 2 -7.42 13.28 -25.47
C ALA A 2 -6.06 12.60 -25.73
N PRO A 3 -5.10 12.68 -24.81
CA PRO A 3 -3.82 12.00 -24.99
C PRO A 3 -4.08 10.51 -25.18
N HIS A 4 -3.35 9.89 -26.12
CA HIS A 4 -3.33 8.44 -26.36
C HIS A 4 -2.78 7.71 -25.14
N THR A 5 -3.53 7.70 -24.04
CA THR A 5 -3.17 7.03 -22.80
C THR A 5 -3.93 5.72 -22.76
N PRO A 6 -3.24 4.56 -22.71
CA PRO A 6 -3.88 3.24 -22.81
C PRO A 6 -4.98 3.00 -21.75
N HIS A 7 -4.91 3.70 -20.61
CA HIS A 7 -5.92 3.64 -19.56
C HIS A 7 -7.28 4.25 -19.97
N PHE A 8 -7.30 5.33 -20.76
CA PHE A 8 -8.57 5.92 -21.23
C PHE A 8 -9.25 5.03 -22.26
N GLU A 9 -8.48 4.39 -23.14
CA GLU A 9 -9.01 3.42 -24.09
C GLU A 9 -9.55 2.18 -23.38
N ALA A 10 -8.82 1.67 -22.37
CA ALA A 10 -9.30 0.56 -21.55
C ALA A 10 -10.59 0.90 -20.80
N ALA A 11 -10.67 2.11 -20.23
CA ALA A 11 -11.87 2.60 -19.57
C ALA A 11 -13.05 2.73 -20.54
N ALA A 12 -12.86 3.31 -21.73
CA ALA A 12 -13.90 3.43 -22.75
C ALA A 12 -14.40 2.06 -23.26
N ARG A 13 -13.50 1.08 -23.42
CA ARG A 13 -13.89 -0.31 -23.78
C ARG A 13 -14.74 -0.97 -22.69
N ARG A 14 -14.47 -0.68 -21.42
CA ARG A 14 -15.18 -1.28 -20.28
C ARG A 14 -16.48 -0.55 -19.93
N VAL A 15 -16.51 0.77 -20.13
CA VAL A 15 -17.65 1.65 -19.88
C VAL A 15 -17.83 2.57 -21.10
N PRO A 16 -18.60 2.14 -22.12
CA PRO A 16 -18.70 2.84 -23.41
C PRO A 16 -19.04 4.34 -23.34
N PRO A 17 -19.92 4.83 -22.44
CA PRO A 17 -20.18 6.26 -22.31
C PRO A 17 -18.95 7.12 -21.98
N LEU A 18 -17.87 6.53 -21.43
CA LEU A 18 -16.63 7.27 -21.16
C LEU A 18 -15.87 7.65 -22.44
N ALA A 19 -16.16 7.05 -23.59
CA ALA A 19 -15.54 7.40 -24.87
C ALA A 19 -15.82 8.86 -25.30
N GLU A 20 -16.96 9.39 -24.87
CA GLU A 20 -17.41 10.75 -25.20
C GLU A 20 -17.18 11.74 -24.04
N ALA A 21 -16.76 11.24 -22.87
CA ALA A 21 -16.55 12.06 -21.69
C ALA A 21 -15.30 12.95 -21.82
N ARG A 22 -15.35 14.14 -21.20
CA ARG A 22 -14.21 15.06 -21.12
C ARG A 22 -13.47 14.90 -19.81
N VAL A 23 -12.14 14.79 -19.86
CA VAL A 23 -11.29 14.83 -18.66
C VAL A 23 -11.32 16.25 -18.08
N MET A 24 -11.84 16.38 -16.86
CA MET A 24 -11.90 17.68 -16.16
C MET A 24 -10.59 18.02 -15.43
N ARG A 25 -9.91 17.00 -14.90
CA ARG A 25 -8.69 17.16 -14.11
C ARG A 25 -7.90 15.86 -14.07
N ALA A 26 -6.59 15.96 -13.92
CA ALA A 26 -5.69 14.86 -13.64
C ALA A 26 -4.75 15.22 -12.46
N TYR A 27 -4.29 14.21 -11.75
CA TYR A 27 -3.37 14.35 -10.63
C TYR A 27 -2.27 13.30 -10.73
N ALA A 28 -1.12 13.61 -10.14
CA ALA A 28 -0.06 12.66 -9.86
C ALA A 28 0.18 12.61 -8.35
N GLY A 29 0.53 11.44 -7.85
CA GLY A 29 0.88 11.20 -6.46
C GLY A 29 2.08 10.27 -6.37
N VAL A 30 2.74 10.28 -5.21
CA VAL A 30 3.85 9.38 -4.92
C VAL A 30 3.31 8.04 -4.42
N ARG A 31 3.90 6.94 -4.88
CA ARG A 31 3.71 5.62 -4.27
C ARG A 31 5.01 5.18 -3.62
N ASP A 32 4.94 4.87 -2.35
CA ASP A 32 5.99 4.26 -1.56
C ASP A 32 5.98 2.74 -1.79
N LEU A 33 6.79 2.30 -2.74
CA LEU A 33 6.89 0.88 -3.11
C LEU A 33 7.89 0.16 -2.22
N THR A 34 7.46 -0.99 -1.70
CA THR A 34 8.37 -1.99 -1.12
C THR A 34 8.72 -3.06 -2.17
N PRO A 35 9.86 -3.76 -2.03
CA PRO A 35 10.25 -4.81 -2.99
C PRO A 35 9.21 -5.92 -3.17
N ASP A 36 8.40 -6.18 -2.15
CA ASP A 36 7.35 -7.22 -2.14
C ASP A 36 5.92 -6.65 -2.23
N TYR A 37 5.81 -5.32 -2.36
CA TYR A 37 4.56 -4.56 -2.40
C TYR A 37 3.66 -4.68 -1.17
N HIS A 38 4.14 -5.27 -0.07
CA HIS A 38 3.45 -5.29 1.20
C HIS A 38 3.84 -4.08 2.05
N GLY A 39 2.91 -3.59 2.86
CA GLY A 39 3.19 -2.57 3.87
C GLY A 39 4.24 -3.02 4.89
N ILE A 40 4.75 -2.05 5.64
CA ILE A 40 5.69 -2.24 6.75
C ILE A 40 4.99 -1.79 8.02
N LEU A 41 4.84 -2.69 8.98
CA LEU A 41 4.25 -2.45 10.30
C LEU A 41 5.15 -3.10 11.37
N SER A 42 6.02 -2.32 12.00
CA SER A 42 6.85 -2.80 13.11
C SER A 42 7.50 -1.67 13.90
N GLU A 43 8.08 -2.02 15.05
CA GLU A 43 9.19 -1.26 15.61
C GLU A 43 10.42 -1.37 14.68
N ALA A 44 11.21 -0.30 14.56
CA ALA A 44 12.39 -0.30 13.73
C ALA A 44 13.54 -1.07 14.42
N PRO A 45 14.19 -2.02 13.73
CA PRO A 45 15.30 -2.77 14.30
C PRO A 45 16.42 -1.84 14.79
N GLY A 46 16.84 -2.03 16.04
CA GLY A 46 17.92 -1.25 16.65
C GLY A 46 17.51 0.15 17.15
N LEU A 47 16.23 0.52 17.06
CA LEU A 47 15.73 1.82 17.53
C LEU A 47 14.47 1.66 18.38
N ALA A 48 14.67 1.43 19.68
CA ALA A 48 13.60 1.23 20.64
C ALA A 48 12.63 2.43 20.69
N GLY A 49 11.33 2.15 20.66
CA GLY A 49 10.24 3.11 20.68
C GLY A 49 9.94 3.77 19.32
N PHE A 50 10.67 3.44 18.26
CA PHE A 50 10.43 4.01 16.93
C PHE A 50 9.63 3.04 16.06
N TYR A 51 8.38 3.38 15.80
CA TYR A 51 7.46 2.55 15.03
C TYR A 51 7.27 3.08 13.61
N VAL A 52 7.20 2.17 12.64
CA VAL A 52 7.00 2.47 11.23
C VAL A 52 5.69 1.88 10.72
N ALA A 53 4.95 2.70 9.96
CA ALA A 53 3.77 2.32 9.21
C ALA A 53 3.85 2.98 7.82
N CYS A 54 4.45 2.29 6.85
CA CYS A 54 4.73 2.83 5.51
C CYS A 54 4.83 1.72 4.44
N GLY A 55 5.13 2.07 3.20
CA GLY A 55 5.42 1.10 2.13
C GLY A 55 4.19 0.43 1.55
N PHE A 56 3.02 1.06 1.62
CA PHE A 56 1.74 0.42 1.30
C PHE A 56 1.48 0.25 -0.21
N SER A 57 2.43 0.64 -1.06
CA SER A 57 2.49 0.26 -2.48
C SER A 57 1.22 0.56 -3.29
N GLY A 58 0.49 1.62 -2.91
CA GLY A 58 -0.72 2.09 -3.60
C GLY A 58 -2.06 1.68 -2.97
N HIS A 59 -2.07 0.82 -1.95
CA HIS A 59 -3.30 0.30 -1.34
C HIS A 59 -3.47 0.70 0.14
N GLY A 60 -2.65 1.65 0.62
CA GLY A 60 -2.66 2.05 2.03
C GLY A 60 -3.97 2.68 2.51
N PHE A 61 -4.71 3.37 1.62
CA PHE A 61 -5.95 4.05 2.00
C PHE A 61 -7.02 3.06 2.51
N MET A 62 -7.25 1.96 1.78
CA MET A 62 -8.23 0.95 2.21
C MET A 62 -7.81 0.22 3.49
N HIS A 63 -6.50 0.12 3.75
CA HIS A 63 -5.97 -0.55 4.94
C HIS A 63 -5.89 0.37 6.17
N ALA A 64 -5.94 1.70 5.99
CA ALA A 64 -5.64 2.66 7.05
C ALA A 64 -6.41 2.44 8.36
N PRO A 65 -7.71 2.08 8.37
CA PRO A 65 -8.42 1.81 9.63
C PRO A 65 -7.85 0.62 10.39
N ALA A 66 -7.55 -0.48 9.71
CA ALA A 66 -6.96 -1.67 10.32
C ALA A 66 -5.52 -1.41 10.78
N ILE A 67 -4.73 -0.69 9.98
CA ILE A 67 -3.36 -0.29 10.32
C ILE A 67 -3.34 0.53 11.61
N GLY A 68 -4.25 1.50 11.76
CA GLY A 68 -4.32 2.32 12.98
C GLY A 68 -4.55 1.49 14.24
N LEU A 69 -5.47 0.51 14.18
CA LEU A 69 -5.72 -0.43 15.27
C LEU A 69 -4.49 -1.29 15.58
N LEU A 70 -3.91 -1.91 14.55
CA LEU A 70 -2.77 -2.83 14.70
C LEU A 70 -1.52 -2.11 15.23
N MET A 71 -1.27 -0.89 14.78
CA MET A 71 -0.18 -0.07 15.29
C MET A 71 -0.41 0.35 16.74
N ALA A 72 -1.65 0.68 17.12
CA ALA A 72 -1.97 0.98 18.52
C ALA A 72 -1.71 -0.23 19.44
N GLU A 73 -2.13 -1.43 19.03
CA GLU A 73 -1.84 -2.68 19.75
C GLU A 73 -0.33 -2.97 19.83
N LEU A 74 0.40 -2.82 18.71
CA LEU A 74 1.86 -2.97 18.70
C LEU A 74 2.54 -2.02 19.70
N ILE A 75 2.15 -0.75 19.72
CA ILE A 75 2.78 0.28 20.54
C ILE A 75 2.45 0.10 22.02
N LEU A 76 1.19 -0.21 22.35
CA LEU A 76 0.72 -0.29 23.75
C LEU A 76 0.96 -1.66 24.38
N ASP A 77 0.80 -2.73 23.61
CA ASP A 77 0.81 -4.11 24.09
C ASP A 77 2.08 -4.88 23.68
N GLY A 78 2.95 -4.28 22.85
CA GLY A 78 4.14 -4.91 22.29
C GLY A 78 3.86 -5.96 21.21
N ARG A 79 2.59 -6.17 20.83
CA ARG A 79 2.16 -7.10 19.79
C ARG A 79 0.80 -6.72 19.21
N ALA A 80 0.62 -6.92 17.91
CA ALA A 80 -0.70 -6.90 17.31
C ALA A 80 -1.50 -8.14 17.76
N ARG A 81 -2.73 -7.93 18.22
CA ARG A 81 -3.64 -8.97 18.73
C ARG A 81 -4.77 -9.25 17.75
N SER A 82 -5.22 -8.22 17.04
CA SER A 82 -6.30 -8.32 16.08
C SER A 82 -5.90 -9.08 14.81
N MET A 83 -4.63 -9.01 14.40
CA MET A 83 -4.08 -9.72 13.25
C MET A 83 -2.58 -9.92 13.40
N ASP A 84 -2.05 -11.02 12.87
CA ASP A 84 -0.60 -11.21 12.78
C ASP A 84 0.01 -10.28 11.73
N VAL A 85 0.92 -9.42 12.18
CA VAL A 85 1.65 -8.45 11.35
C VAL A 85 3.12 -8.78 11.23
N ALA A 86 3.58 -9.92 11.76
CA ALA A 86 4.97 -10.36 11.63
C ALA A 86 5.45 -10.45 10.17
N PRO A 87 4.63 -10.90 9.18
CA PRO A 87 5.00 -10.87 7.77
C PRO A 87 5.24 -9.46 7.22
N MET A 88 4.73 -8.42 7.89
CA MET A 88 4.89 -7.01 7.52
C MET A 88 6.01 -6.33 8.31
N ALA A 89 6.82 -7.06 9.09
CA ALA A 89 7.92 -6.44 9.83
C ALA A 89 9.00 -5.88 8.90
N LEU A 90 9.63 -4.77 9.28
CA LEU A 90 10.74 -4.18 8.51
C LEU A 90 11.92 -5.17 8.38
N GLY A 91 12.16 -5.95 9.43
CA GLY A 91 13.22 -6.97 9.46
C GLY A 91 13.08 -8.08 8.42
N ARG A 92 11.91 -8.27 7.78
CA ARG A 92 11.71 -9.33 6.78
C ARG A 92 12.68 -9.24 5.61
N PHE A 93 13.10 -8.03 5.24
CA PHE A 93 14.03 -7.80 4.14
C PHE A 93 15.48 -8.20 4.49
N ALA A 94 15.83 -8.31 5.77
CA ALA A 94 17.14 -8.85 6.18
C ALA A 94 17.21 -10.38 6.01
N CYS A 95 16.08 -11.08 5.99
CA CYS A 95 15.99 -12.54 5.96
C CYS A 95 15.57 -13.12 4.60
N GLY A 96 15.67 -12.34 3.51
CA GLY A 96 15.31 -12.79 2.17
C GLY A 96 13.97 -12.26 1.63
N GLY A 97 13.28 -11.40 2.39
CA GLY A 97 12.04 -10.76 1.96
C GLY A 97 10.78 -11.60 2.23
N GLY A 98 9.61 -10.98 2.10
CA GLY A 98 8.32 -11.66 2.13
C GLY A 98 7.92 -12.23 0.77
N ALA A 99 6.80 -12.96 0.76
CA ALA A 99 6.13 -13.28 -0.51
C ALA A 99 5.75 -11.97 -1.23
N VAL A 100 5.83 -11.96 -2.57
CA VAL A 100 5.45 -10.79 -3.36
C VAL A 100 3.95 -10.75 -3.51
N GLU A 101 3.34 -9.57 -3.31
CA GLU A 101 1.91 -9.41 -3.53
C GLU A 101 1.56 -9.56 -5.02
N ALA A 102 0.75 -10.57 -5.32
CA ALA A 102 0.44 -10.96 -6.70
C ALA A 102 -0.54 -10.02 -7.42
N ASN A 103 -1.29 -9.20 -6.67
CA ASN A 103 -2.43 -8.42 -7.18
C ASN A 103 -2.11 -6.91 -7.35
N ILE A 104 -0.88 -6.57 -7.71
CA ILE A 104 -0.42 -5.17 -7.81
C ILE A 104 -0.62 -4.56 -9.21
N PHE A 105 -0.99 -5.38 -10.21
CA PHE A 105 -1.13 -4.95 -11.60
C PHE A 105 -2.36 -5.54 -12.30
#